data_AF-A0A819PPH3-F1
#
_entry.id   AF-A0A819PPH3-F1
#
_cell.length_a   1.000
_cell.length_b   1.000
_cell.length_c   1.000
_cell.angle_alpha   90.00
_cell.angle_beta   90.00
_cell.angle_gamma   90.00
#
_symmetry.space_group_name_H-M   'P 1'
#
loop_
_entity.id
_entity.type
_entity.pdbx_description
1 polymer ?
#
loop_
_entity_poly.entity_id
_entity_poly.type
_entity_poly.pdbx_seq_one_letter_code
_entity_poly.pdbx_strand_id
1 'polypeptide(L)'
;MQYNDLGPYSWREHTVTILFIVMVVLWVTRDFSTSSGWEIIFRKNYVTDGTTAILIGSLPLILPDQNPFQENWKYNPILEWSELSKSFPWGVFMLQGAGFAIADGFKASNLSTTIASFLHFIVGASQTLIIFVVIIVSAIFTEFTSNVACVGILFPVLDSISHAAHIHPAYLILSSCMAASLSFMLPI
;
A
#
# COMPACT_ATOMS: atom_id res chain seq x y z
N MET A 1 -14.39 10.57 -32.41
CA MET A 1 -13.41 11.30 -33.23
C MET A 1 -12.01 11.35 -32.59
N GLN A 2 -11.84 11.19 -31.27
CA GLN A 2 -10.52 11.15 -30.59
C GLN A 2 -9.72 9.83 -30.72
N TYR A 3 -10.31 8.75 -31.27
CA TYR A 3 -9.62 7.45 -31.42
C TYR A 3 -8.62 7.43 -32.59
N ASN A 4 -8.79 8.32 -33.58
CA ASN A 4 -7.88 8.46 -34.72
C ASN A 4 -6.73 9.45 -34.47
N ASP A 5 -6.72 10.13 -33.31
CA ASP A 5 -5.64 11.05 -32.90
C ASP A 5 -4.57 10.36 -32.03
N LEU A 6 -4.77 9.09 -31.67
CA LEU A 6 -3.75 8.28 -31.04
C LEU A 6 -2.72 7.93 -32.11
N GLY A 7 -1.62 8.69 -32.11
CA GLY A 7 -0.44 8.39 -32.91
C GLY A 7 0.07 6.96 -32.68
N PRO A 8 1.01 6.47 -33.52
CA PRO A 8 1.56 5.14 -33.36
C PRO A 8 2.16 4.97 -31.95
N TYR A 9 1.95 3.78 -31.38
CA TYR A 9 2.39 3.43 -30.04
C TYR A 9 3.87 3.77 -29.84
N SER A 10 4.15 4.66 -28.90
CA SER A 10 5.49 5.20 -28.71
C SER A 10 6.42 4.17 -28.06
N TRP A 11 7.71 4.24 -28.37
CA TRP A 11 8.74 3.43 -27.71
C TRP A 11 8.68 3.52 -26.18
N ARG A 12 8.37 4.72 -25.66
CA ARG A 12 8.19 4.98 -24.23
C ARG A 12 7.03 4.16 -23.67
N GLU A 13 5.87 4.23 -24.31
CA GLU A 13 4.65 3.53 -23.89
C GLU A 13 4.84 2.02 -23.94
N HIS A 14 5.53 1.52 -24.95
CA HIS A 14 5.87 0.10 -25.08
C HIS A 14 6.79 -0.37 -23.96
N THR A 15 7.85 0.37 -23.67
CA THR A 15 8.79 0.03 -22.60
C THR A 15 8.11 0.05 -21.23
N VAL A 16 7.31 1.08 -20.94
CA VAL A 16 6.55 1.19 -19.67
C VAL A 16 5.53 0.06 -19.53
N THR A 17 4.85 -0.31 -20.62
CA THR A 17 3.85 -1.39 -20.59
C THR A 17 4.51 -2.75 -20.37
N ILE A 18 5.67 -3.02 -20.98
CA ILE A 18 6.46 -4.22 -20.69
C ILE A 18 6.87 -4.24 -19.23
N LEU A 19 7.41 -3.14 -18.69
CA LEU A 19 7.82 -3.06 -17.28
C LEU A 19 6.64 -3.33 -16.35
N PHE A 20 5.47 -2.77 -16.65
CA PHE A 20 4.25 -3.01 -15.87
C PHE A 20 3.81 -4.49 -15.90
N ILE A 21 3.78 -5.12 -17.07
CA ILE A 21 3.45 -6.54 -17.20
C ILE A 21 4.45 -7.39 -16.43
N VAL A 22 5.75 -7.11 -16.58
CA VAL A 22 6.82 -7.80 -15.84
C VAL A 22 6.62 -7.63 -14.34
N MET A 23 6.32 -6.43 -13.85
CA MET A 23 6.03 -6.18 -12.44
C MET A 23 4.87 -7.02 -11.90
N VAL A 24 3.75 -7.07 -12.64
CA VAL A 24 2.58 -7.87 -12.26
C VAL A 24 2.92 -9.36 -12.25
N VAL A 25 3.64 -9.86 -13.25
CA VAL A 25 4.08 -11.25 -13.30
C VAL A 25 4.99 -11.57 -12.12
N LEU A 26 5.96 -10.71 -11.80
CA LEU A 26 6.85 -10.90 -10.65
C LEU A 26 6.07 -10.94 -9.33
N TRP A 27 5.09 -10.04 -9.12
CA TRP A 27 4.26 -10.06 -7.92
C TRP A 27 3.42 -11.34 -7.80
N VAL A 28 2.73 -11.75 -8.87
CA VAL A 28 1.86 -12.95 -8.85
C VAL A 28 2.68 -14.23 -8.69
N THR A 29 3.85 -14.31 -9.33
CA THR A 29 4.71 -15.50 -9.28
C THR A 29 5.62 -15.55 -8.05
N ARG A 30 5.63 -14.50 -7.20
CA ARG A 30 6.49 -14.42 -6.01
C ARG A 30 6.23 -15.56 -5.04
N ASP A 31 4.96 -15.79 -4.71
CA ASP A 31 4.52 -16.87 -3.82
C ASP A 31 3.41 -17.69 -4.50
N PHE A 32 3.73 -18.24 -5.67
CA PHE A 32 2.82 -19.16 -6.35
C PHE A 32 2.82 -20.49 -5.57
N SER A 33 1.85 -20.63 -4.65
CA SER A 33 1.58 -21.81 -3.84
C SER A 33 2.62 -22.14 -2.75
N THR A 34 2.87 -21.23 -1.79
CA THR A 34 3.52 -21.42 -0.45
C THR A 34 4.91 -22.11 -0.42
N SER A 35 5.39 -22.60 -1.56
CA SER A 35 6.50 -23.55 -1.71
C SER A 35 7.05 -23.66 -3.14
N SER A 36 6.49 -22.92 -4.12
CA SER A 36 6.93 -22.98 -5.53
C SER A 36 7.17 -21.61 -6.18
N GLY A 37 7.19 -20.52 -5.42
CA GLY A 37 7.49 -19.19 -5.94
C GLY A 37 8.98 -18.96 -6.22
N TRP A 38 9.31 -17.93 -7.02
CA TRP A 38 10.71 -17.56 -7.29
C TRP A 38 11.44 -17.03 -6.05
N GLU A 39 10.72 -16.70 -4.98
CA GLU A 39 11.29 -16.32 -3.68
C GLU A 39 12.27 -17.37 -3.12
N ILE A 40 12.08 -18.66 -3.43
CA ILE A 40 12.90 -19.78 -2.93
C ILE A 40 14.37 -19.67 -3.36
N ILE A 41 14.62 -18.98 -4.49
CA ILE A 41 15.98 -18.75 -5.01
C ILE A 41 16.77 -17.84 -4.06
N PHE A 42 16.08 -17.02 -3.26
CA PHE A 42 16.67 -16.08 -2.32
C PHE A 42 16.53 -16.57 -0.87
N ARG A 43 17.32 -15.99 0.04
CA ARG A 43 17.17 -16.26 1.47
C ARG A 43 15.79 -15.81 1.93
N LYS A 44 15.19 -16.60 2.83
CA LYS A 44 13.90 -16.29 3.46
C LYS A 44 13.89 -14.85 3.99
N ASN A 45 12.85 -14.08 3.67
CA ASN A 45 12.64 -12.66 4.00
C ASN A 45 13.51 -11.62 3.27
N TYR A 46 14.34 -11.99 2.29
CA TYR A 46 15.08 -10.98 1.50
C TYR A 46 14.25 -10.37 0.36
N VAL A 47 13.28 -11.11 -0.14
CA VAL A 47 12.42 -10.69 -1.24
C VAL A 47 11.06 -10.31 -0.67
N THR A 48 10.63 -9.08 -0.96
CA THR A 48 9.29 -8.59 -0.57
C THR A 48 8.62 -7.94 -1.77
N ASP A 49 7.33 -7.59 -1.63
CA ASP A 49 6.62 -6.84 -2.68
C ASP A 49 7.29 -5.49 -2.92
N GLY A 50 7.87 -4.91 -1.86
CA GLY A 50 8.64 -3.67 -1.89
C GLY A 50 9.94 -3.77 -2.69
N THR A 51 10.69 -4.86 -2.59
CA THR A 51 11.93 -5.03 -3.39
C THR A 51 11.63 -5.10 -4.88
N THR A 52 10.56 -5.80 -5.26
CA THR A 52 10.10 -5.88 -6.65
C THR A 52 9.66 -4.51 -7.17
N ALA A 53 8.90 -3.76 -6.37
CA ALA A 53 8.43 -2.43 -6.73
C ALA A 53 9.58 -1.42 -6.90
N ILE A 54 10.57 -1.43 -6.00
CA ILE A 54 11.74 -0.54 -6.11
C ILE A 54 12.59 -0.92 -7.32
N LEU A 55 12.83 -2.22 -7.55
CA LEU A 55 13.63 -2.69 -8.66
C LEU A 55 13.01 -2.27 -10.00
N ILE A 56 11.75 -2.62 -10.25
CA ILE A 56 11.09 -2.28 -11.52
C ILE A 56 10.79 -0.78 -11.62
N GLY A 57 10.41 -0.13 -10.52
CA GLY A 57 10.11 1.31 -10.49
C GLY A 57 11.33 2.20 -10.68
N SER A 58 12.54 1.71 -10.41
CA SER A 58 13.78 2.44 -10.67
C SER A 58 14.27 2.33 -12.12
N LEU A 59 13.86 1.29 -12.86
CA LEU A 59 14.29 1.09 -14.26
C LEU A 59 13.91 2.24 -15.21
N PRO A 60 12.72 2.85 -15.14
CA PRO A 60 12.38 4.03 -15.94
C PRO A 60 13.32 5.23 -15.76
N LEU A 61 14.04 5.32 -14.63
CA LEU A 61 15.04 6.38 -14.39
C LEU A 61 16.34 6.16 -15.19
N ILE A 62 16.58 4.92 -15.65
CA ILE A 62 17.81 4.49 -16.33
C ILE A 62 17.53 4.20 -17.82
N LEU A 63 16.36 3.66 -18.13
CA LEU A 63 16.01 3.23 -19.48
C LEU A 63 15.78 4.42 -20.40
N PRO A 64 16.26 4.36 -21.66
CA PRO A 64 16.11 5.44 -22.61
C PRO A 64 14.67 5.56 -23.11
N ASP A 65 14.25 6.80 -23.31
CA ASP A 65 12.95 7.19 -23.81
C ASP A 65 12.80 6.98 -25.33
N GLN A 66 13.91 6.87 -26.04
CA GLN A 66 14.01 6.60 -27.48
C GLN A 66 14.65 5.24 -27.72
N ASN A 67 14.37 4.67 -28.89
CA ASN A 67 14.93 3.39 -29.28
C ASN A 67 16.46 3.50 -29.45
N PRO A 68 17.27 2.83 -28.61
CA PRO A 68 18.74 2.92 -28.67
C PRO A 68 19.33 2.27 -29.93
N PHE A 69 18.52 1.54 -30.71
CA PHE A 69 18.93 0.91 -31.96
C PHE A 69 18.78 1.82 -33.20
N GLN A 70 18.38 3.09 -33.04
CA GLN A 70 18.33 4.08 -34.12
C GLN A 70 19.62 4.90 -34.21
N GLU A 71 20.08 5.23 -35.42
CA GLU A 71 21.36 5.92 -35.67
C GLU A 71 21.47 7.34 -35.06
N ASN A 72 20.35 8.02 -34.77
CA ASN A 72 20.31 9.38 -34.22
C ASN A 72 19.67 9.46 -32.83
N TRP A 73 19.81 8.42 -32.01
CA TRP A 73 19.20 8.42 -30.67
C TRP A 73 19.93 9.36 -29.71
N LYS A 74 19.17 10.11 -28.91
CA LYS A 74 19.69 10.87 -27.77
C LYS A 74 19.28 10.14 -26.50
N TYR A 75 20.21 10.02 -25.57
CA TYR A 75 19.89 9.50 -24.25
C TYR A 75 19.08 10.53 -23.47
N ASN A 76 17.79 10.25 -23.30
CA ASN A 76 16.95 10.83 -22.26
C ASN A 76 16.30 9.67 -21.49
N PRO A 77 16.25 9.71 -20.15
CA PRO A 77 15.54 8.68 -19.39
C PRO A 77 14.04 8.78 -19.63
N ILE A 78 13.33 7.65 -19.50
CA ILE A 78 11.85 7.62 -19.60
C ILE A 78 11.22 8.51 -18.53
N LEU A 79 11.79 8.51 -17.32
CA LEU A 79 11.37 9.35 -16.21
C LEU A 79 12.58 10.12 -15.68
N GLU A 80 12.50 11.45 -15.65
CA GLU A 80 13.54 12.24 -15.01
C GLU A 80 13.38 12.23 -13.49
N TRP A 81 14.49 12.21 -12.74
CA TRP A 81 14.46 12.33 -11.27
C TRP A 81 13.78 13.63 -10.81
N SER A 82 13.95 14.71 -11.58
CA SER A 82 13.33 16.01 -11.34
C SER A 82 11.79 15.93 -11.37
N GLU A 83 11.22 15.10 -12.23
CA GLU A 83 9.79 14.85 -12.36
C GLU A 83 9.31 13.90 -11.26
N LEU A 84 10.00 12.77 -11.07
CA LEU A 84 9.67 11.79 -10.03
C LEU A 84 9.62 12.46 -8.66
N SER A 85 10.65 13.21 -8.29
CA SER A 85 10.74 13.87 -6.98
C SER A 85 9.62 14.87 -6.72
N LYS A 86 9.09 15.54 -7.75
CA LYS A 86 7.98 16.49 -7.63
C LYS A 86 6.64 15.78 -7.55
N SER A 87 6.45 14.72 -8.33
CA SER A 87 5.19 13.98 -8.39
C SER A 87 5.03 12.96 -7.25
N PHE A 88 6.13 12.55 -6.60
CA PHE A 88 6.10 11.56 -5.54
C PHE A 88 5.44 12.12 -4.26
N PRO A 89 4.44 11.43 -3.68
CA PRO A 89 3.69 11.91 -2.52
C PRO A 89 4.47 11.69 -1.21
N TRP A 90 5.55 12.45 -0.99
CA TRP A 90 6.41 12.35 0.21
C TRP A 90 5.64 12.43 1.53
N GLY A 91 4.58 13.24 1.58
CA GLY A 91 3.74 13.36 2.76
C GLY A 91 3.07 12.05 3.16
N VAL A 92 2.59 11.26 2.19
CA VAL A 92 1.95 9.96 2.45
C VAL A 92 2.99 8.95 2.97
N PHE A 93 4.18 8.95 2.37
CA PHE A 93 5.27 8.09 2.82
C PHE A 93 5.71 8.40 4.26
N MET A 94 5.89 9.69 4.59
CA MET A 94 6.24 10.14 5.94
C MET A 94 5.12 9.84 6.94
N LEU A 95 3.85 10.00 6.56
CA LEU A 95 2.71 9.70 7.41
C LEU A 95 2.65 8.21 7.79
N GLN A 96 2.88 7.32 6.83
CA GLN A 96 2.93 5.89 7.10
C GLN A 96 4.06 5.53 8.07
N GLY A 97 5.25 6.14 7.91
CA GLY A 97 6.38 5.98 8.82
C GLY A 97 6.07 6.48 10.24
N ALA A 98 5.42 7.64 10.37
CA ALA A 98 4.96 8.17 11.65
C ALA A 98 3.94 7.24 12.32
N GLY A 99 3.02 6.63 11.56
CA GLY A 99 2.07 5.65 12.06
C GLY A 99 2.75 4.42 12.69
N PHE A 100 3.79 3.89 12.05
CA PHE A 100 4.59 2.79 12.61
C PHE A 100 5.37 3.22 13.87
N ALA A 101 5.94 4.43 13.89
CA ALA A 101 6.62 4.96 15.07
C ALA A 101 5.67 5.12 16.27
N ILE A 102 4.44 5.58 16.04
CA ILE A 102 3.40 5.68 17.08
C ILE A 102 2.99 4.28 17.57
N ALA A 103 2.80 3.32 16.65
CA ALA A 103 2.47 1.94 17.00
C ALA A 103 3.55 1.30 17.89
N ASP A 104 4.83 1.51 17.57
CA ASP A 104 5.94 1.05 18.40
C ASP A 104 6.00 1.80 19.74
N GLY A 105 5.68 3.11 19.76
CA GLY A 105 5.52 3.88 20.99
C GLY A 105 4.44 3.33 21.92
N PHE A 106 3.32 2.85 21.39
CA PHE A 106 2.24 2.25 22.17
C PHE A 106 2.66 0.92 22.80
N LYS A 107 3.45 0.12 22.08
CA LYS A 107 4.05 -1.11 22.59
C LYS A 107 5.08 -0.82 23.68
N ALA A 108 6.00 0.11 23.44
CA ALA A 108 7.06 0.47 24.37
C ALA A 108 6.51 1.09 25.68
N SER A 109 5.41 1.84 25.61
CA SER A 109 4.77 2.46 26.77
C SER A 109 3.82 1.54 27.54
N ASN A 110 3.60 0.29 27.08
CA ASN A 110 2.54 -0.61 27.59
C ASN A 110 1.13 0.04 27.56
N LEU A 111 0.94 1.05 26.70
CA LEU A 111 -0.36 1.68 26.55
C LEU A 111 -1.35 0.71 25.92
N SER A 112 -0.89 -0.16 25.00
CA SER A 112 -1.71 -1.22 24.40
C SER A 112 -2.33 -2.14 25.45
N THR A 113 -1.60 -2.51 26.51
CA THR A 113 -2.14 -3.35 27.59
C THR A 113 -3.14 -2.59 28.48
N THR A 114 -2.92 -1.28 28.65
CA THR A 114 -3.83 -0.42 29.42
C THR A 114 -5.13 -0.15 28.65
N ILE A 115 -5.06 0.05 27.34
CA ILE A 115 -6.25 0.16 26.49
C ILE A 115 -7.01 -1.18 26.47
N ALA A 116 -6.29 -2.30 26.36
CA ALA A 116 -6.90 -3.63 26.42
C ALA A 116 -7.67 -3.85 27.73
N SER A 117 -7.17 -3.35 28.87
CA SER A 117 -7.86 -3.49 30.16
C SER A 117 -9.11 -2.61 30.25
N PHE A 118 -9.13 -1.41 29.67
CA PHE A 118 -10.35 -0.60 29.54
C PHE A 118 -11.38 -1.24 28.61
N LEU A 119 -10.91 -2.02 27.63
CA LEU A 119 -11.75 -2.73 26.68
C LEU A 119 -12.21 -4.11 27.16
N HIS A 120 -11.99 -4.47 28.44
CA HIS A 120 -12.52 -5.72 29.00
C HIS A 120 -14.03 -5.89 28.82
N PHE A 121 -14.80 -4.81 28.71
CA PHE A 121 -16.24 -4.89 28.42
C PHE A 121 -16.55 -5.52 27.04
N ILE A 122 -15.60 -5.46 26.10
CA ILE A 122 -15.70 -6.03 24.76
C ILE A 122 -15.42 -7.54 24.76
N VAL A 123 -14.74 -8.07 25.78
CA VAL A 123 -14.27 -9.48 25.87
C VAL A 123 -15.40 -10.52 25.97
N GLY A 124 -16.68 -10.11 25.99
CA GLY A 124 -17.84 -11.00 25.86
C GLY A 124 -18.78 -10.67 24.69
N ALA A 125 -18.45 -9.68 23.87
CA ALA A 125 -19.29 -9.28 22.73
C ALA A 125 -19.08 -10.23 21.54
N SER A 126 -20.15 -10.43 20.74
CA SER A 126 -20.03 -11.18 19.49
C SER A 126 -19.03 -10.51 18.54
N GLN A 127 -18.15 -11.31 17.93
CA GLN A 127 -17.18 -10.85 16.93
C GLN A 127 -17.83 -9.99 15.84
N THR A 128 -19.04 -10.34 15.40
CA THR A 128 -19.80 -9.58 14.39
C THR A 128 -20.13 -8.16 14.85
N LEU A 129 -20.47 -7.99 16.13
CA LEU A 129 -20.81 -6.69 16.70
C LEU A 129 -19.57 -5.78 16.74
N ILE A 130 -18.42 -6.32 17.13
CA ILE A 130 -17.15 -5.60 17.17
C ILE A 130 -16.77 -5.11 15.77
N ILE A 131 -16.84 -5.98 14.77
CA ILE A 131 -16.56 -5.62 13.37
C ILE A 131 -17.53 -4.53 12.89
N PHE A 132 -18.82 -4.64 13.20
CA PHE A 132 -19.83 -3.67 12.79
C PHE A 132 -19.57 -2.27 13.37
N VAL A 133 -19.20 -2.19 14.66
CA VAL A 133 -18.83 -0.92 15.31
C VAL A 133 -17.58 -0.34 14.67
N VAL A 134 -16.55 -1.16 14.42
CA VAL A 134 -15.32 -0.72 13.76
C VAL A 134 -15.61 -0.15 12.36
N ILE A 135 -16.49 -0.77 11.60
CA ILE A 135 -16.92 -0.28 10.27
C ILE A 135 -17.57 1.09 10.40
N ILE A 136 -18.51 1.28 11.33
CA ILE A 136 -19.19 2.57 11.52
C ILE A 136 -18.20 3.66 11.94
N VAL A 137 -17.33 3.37 12.91
CA VAL A 137 -16.33 4.33 13.38
C VAL A 137 -15.36 4.69 12.25
N SER A 138 -14.90 3.71 11.48
CA SER A 138 -14.00 3.94 10.34
C SER A 138 -14.68 4.75 9.23
N ALA A 139 -15.95 4.45 8.93
CA ALA A 139 -16.74 5.15 7.93
C ALA A 139 -16.94 6.62 8.31
N ILE A 140 -17.27 6.92 9.57
CA ILE A 140 -17.41 8.31 10.04
C ILE A 140 -16.05 9.02 10.04
N PHE A 141 -15.00 8.36 10.51
CA PHE A 141 -13.69 8.97 10.65
C PHE A 141 -13.03 9.27 9.30
N THR A 142 -13.27 8.43 8.28
CA THR A 142 -12.76 8.64 6.93
C THR A 142 -13.41 9.82 6.20
N GLU A 143 -14.58 10.30 6.65
CA GLU A 143 -15.19 11.49 6.04
C GLU A 143 -14.43 12.78 6.39
N PHE A 144 -13.66 12.78 7.48
CA PHE A 144 -12.89 13.95 7.93
C PHE A 144 -11.42 13.92 7.50
N THR A 145 -10.95 12.85 6.85
CA THR A 145 -9.52 12.58 6.65
C THR A 145 -9.32 11.70 5.43
N SER A 146 -8.18 11.80 4.73
CA SER A 146 -7.93 10.94 3.58
C SER A 146 -7.95 9.44 3.98
N ASN A 147 -8.49 8.59 3.11
CA ASN A 147 -8.68 7.16 3.39
C ASN A 147 -7.40 6.48 3.92
N VAL A 148 -6.24 6.82 3.33
CA VAL A 148 -4.93 6.30 3.74
C VAL A 148 -4.54 6.78 5.14
N ALA A 149 -4.77 8.05 5.45
CA ALA A 149 -4.47 8.62 6.76
C ALA A 149 -5.39 8.03 7.85
N CYS A 150 -6.68 7.84 7.54
CA CYS A 150 -7.67 7.23 8.43
C CYS A 150 -7.23 5.82 8.85
N VAL A 151 -6.94 4.95 7.87
CA VAL A 151 -6.47 3.59 8.13
C VAL A 151 -5.15 3.60 8.90
N GLY A 152 -4.20 4.46 8.54
CA GLY A 152 -2.90 4.57 9.22
C GLY A 152 -3.01 4.92 10.71
N ILE A 153 -3.95 5.79 11.07
CA ILE A 153 -4.22 6.18 12.46
C ILE A 153 -4.96 5.07 13.22
N LEU A 154 -5.93 4.42 12.58
CA LEU A 154 -6.74 3.37 13.21
C LEU A 154 -5.97 2.06 13.37
N PHE A 155 -4.98 1.78 12.53
CA PHE A 155 -4.22 0.53 12.53
C PHE A 155 -3.70 0.10 13.92
N PRO A 156 -2.92 0.90 14.67
CA PRO A 156 -2.43 0.49 15.99
C PRO A 156 -3.56 0.28 17.02
N VAL A 157 -4.66 1.00 16.89
CA VAL A 157 -5.83 0.87 17.77
C VAL A 157 -6.54 -0.44 17.47
N LEU A 158 -6.81 -0.74 16.20
CA LEU A 158 -7.43 -1.99 15.76
C LEU A 158 -6.56 -3.21 16.10
N ASP A 159 -5.24 -3.09 15.97
CA ASP A 159 -4.30 -4.12 16.39
C ASP A 159 -4.43 -4.40 17.89
N SER A 160 -4.45 -3.35 18.72
CA SER A 160 -4.62 -3.49 20.18
C SER A 160 -5.98 -4.10 20.55
N ILE A 161 -7.06 -3.72 19.86
CA ILE A 161 -8.41 -4.29 20.05
C ILE A 161 -8.43 -5.78 19.68
N SER A 162 -7.78 -6.15 18.58
CA SER A 162 -7.75 -7.53 18.10
C SER A 162 -7.09 -8.48 19.12
N HIS A 163 -5.99 -8.03 19.73
CA HIS A 163 -5.29 -8.78 20.78
C HIS A 163 -6.13 -8.90 22.05
N ALA A 164 -6.86 -7.84 22.43
CA ALA A 164 -7.74 -7.85 23.60
C ALA A 164 -8.99 -8.74 23.41
N ALA A 165 -9.57 -8.74 22.21
CA ALA A 165 -10.77 -9.49 21.87
C ALA A 165 -10.48 -10.94 21.39
N HIS A 166 -9.20 -11.36 21.34
CA HIS A 166 -8.77 -12.65 20.79
C HIS A 166 -9.25 -12.93 19.35
N ILE A 167 -9.35 -11.88 18.53
CA ILE A 167 -9.73 -11.97 17.10
C ILE A 167 -8.48 -11.75 16.26
N HIS A 168 -8.36 -12.46 15.14
CA HIS A 168 -7.24 -12.24 14.23
C HIS A 168 -7.27 -10.79 13.65
N PRO A 169 -6.19 -9.99 13.78
CA PRO A 169 -6.16 -8.56 13.43
C PRO A 169 -6.61 -8.27 12.00
N ALA A 170 -6.29 -9.18 11.07
CA ALA A 170 -6.67 -9.05 9.67
C ALA A 170 -8.17 -8.81 9.47
N TYR A 171 -9.06 -9.39 10.29
CA TYR A 171 -10.50 -9.17 10.14
C TYR A 171 -10.90 -7.71 10.41
N LEU A 172 -10.40 -7.12 11.49
CA LEU A 172 -10.72 -5.74 11.86
C LEU A 172 -10.08 -4.76 10.88
N ILE A 173 -8.81 -4.96 10.55
CA ILE A 173 -8.06 -4.10 9.65
C ILE A 173 -8.68 -4.13 8.24
N LEU A 174 -8.99 -5.33 7.70
CA LEU A 174 -9.59 -5.45 6.37
C LEU A 174 -10.97 -4.78 6.32
N SER A 175 -11.81 -4.98 7.35
CA SER A 175 -13.12 -4.33 7.42
C SER A 175 -13.02 -2.80 7.49
N SER A 176 -12.03 -2.28 8.23
CA SER A 176 -11.78 -0.84 8.33
C SER A 176 -11.25 -0.27 7.02
N CYS A 177 -10.34 -0.96 6.32
CA CYS A 177 -9.86 -0.56 5.00
C CYS A 177 -10.99 -0.47 3.97
N MET A 178 -11.89 -1.46 3.98
CA MET A 178 -13.07 -1.45 3.10
C MET A 178 -14.01 -0.29 3.46
N ALA A 179 -14.30 -0.09 4.75
CA ALA A 179 -15.15 1.01 5.21
C ALA A 179 -14.56 2.39 4.87
N ALA A 180 -13.26 2.58 5.08
CA ALA A 180 -12.56 3.82 4.74
C ALA A 180 -12.57 4.09 3.22
N SER A 181 -12.58 3.04 2.39
CA SER A 181 -12.66 3.19 0.94
C SER A 181 -14.06 3.53 0.42
N LEU A 182 -15.09 3.47 1.27
CA LEU A 182 -16.50 3.71 0.94
C LEU A 182 -17.00 5.09 1.43
N SER A 183 -16.11 6.07 1.59
CA SER A 183 -16.46 7.45 1.95
C SER A 183 -17.21 8.13 0.80
N PHE A 184 -18.49 8.45 1.00
CA PHE A 184 -19.35 9.07 -0.03
C PHE A 184 -20.24 10.19 0.53
N MET A 185 -20.21 10.46 1.86
CA MET A 185 -21.23 11.29 2.50
C MET A 185 -20.91 12.79 2.50
N LEU A 186 -19.64 13.18 2.50
CA LEU A 186 -19.22 14.59 2.43
C LEU A 186 -18.30 14.82 1.22
N PRO A 187 -18.58 15.81 0.35
CA PRO A 187 -17.62 16.21 -0.67
C PRO A 187 -16.46 16.94 0.01
N ILE A 188 -15.30 16.29 0.06
CA ILE A 188 -14.03 16.92 0.46
C ILE A 188 -13.19 17.31 -0.75
#